data_AF-A0A0F2INN6-F1
#
_entry.id   AF-A0A0F2INN6-F1
#
_cell.length_a   1.000
_cell.length_b   1.000
_cell.length_c   1.000
_cell.angle_alpha   90.00
_cell.angle_beta   90.00
_cell.angle_gamma   90.00
#
_symmetry.space_group_name_H-M   'P 1'
#
loop_
_entity.id
_entity.type
_entity.pdbx_description
1 polymer ?
#
loop_
_entity_poly.entity_id
_entity_poly.type
_entity_poly.pdbx_seq_one_letter_code
_entity_poly.pdbx_strand_id
1 'polypeptide(L)'
;IQNTMNDVNKILSDQPEVEYAQVFNGVPNSNQAFGLATLKPWSEREASQSEITKRVGGLVASVPGMSITAFQMPELPGAGSGLPIQFVITTPNSFESLFTIASDVLTDVASSPMFVYSDLDLNYDSATMKIKIDKDKAGAYGVTMQDIGITLSTMMADGY
;
A
#
# COMPACT_ATOMS: atom_id res chain seq x y z
N ILE A 1 -2.24 13.62 2.47
CA ILE A 1 -1.48 12.86 1.45
C ILE A 1 -0.72 13.80 0.51
N GLN A 2 -1.38 14.64 -0.30
CA GLN A 2 -0.69 15.51 -1.28
C GLN A 2 0.40 16.41 -0.70
N ASN A 3 0.11 17.15 0.38
CA ASN A 3 1.11 18.05 1.00
C ASN A 3 2.30 17.27 1.55
N THR A 4 2.03 16.17 2.26
CA THR A 4 3.04 15.26 2.81
C THR A 4 3.95 14.68 1.73
N MET A 5 3.40 14.28 0.57
CA MET A 5 4.21 13.73 -0.52
C MET A 5 5.00 14.81 -1.27
N ASN A 6 4.57 16.06 -1.25
CA ASN A 6 5.40 17.16 -1.76
C ASN A 6 6.65 17.36 -0.89
N ASP A 7 6.52 17.22 0.43
CA ASP A 7 7.66 17.27 1.35
C ASP A 7 8.63 16.10 1.10
N VAL A 8 8.09 14.90 0.88
CA VAL A 8 8.88 13.72 0.48
C VAL A 8 9.61 13.98 -0.84
N ASN A 9 8.92 14.54 -1.85
CA ASN A 9 9.54 14.83 -3.14
C ASN A 9 10.70 15.83 -3.01
N LYS A 10 10.56 16.80 -2.11
CA LYS A 10 11.62 17.75 -1.78
C LYS A 10 12.80 17.07 -1.11
N ILE A 11 12.56 16.22 -0.10
CA ILE A 11 13.60 15.42 0.56
C ILE A 11 14.39 14.60 -0.46
N LEU A 12 13.72 13.97 -1.43
CA LEU A 12 14.35 13.20 -2.50
C LEU A 12 15.16 14.10 -3.44
N SER A 13 14.58 15.19 -3.91
CA SER A 13 15.22 16.12 -4.86
C SER A 13 16.43 16.85 -4.26
N ASP A 14 16.45 17.06 -2.95
CA ASP A 14 17.55 17.73 -2.25
C ASP A 14 18.79 16.82 -2.07
N GLN A 15 18.71 15.53 -2.41
CA GLN A 15 19.85 14.61 -2.34
C GLN A 15 20.80 14.80 -3.55
N PRO A 16 22.12 14.96 -3.34
CA PRO A 16 23.05 15.24 -4.43
C PRO A 16 23.21 14.08 -5.42
N GLU A 17 22.91 12.85 -5.01
CA GLU A 17 23.00 11.63 -5.82
C GLU A 17 21.72 11.32 -6.59
N VAL A 18 20.63 12.06 -6.34
CA VAL A 18 19.36 11.90 -7.05
C VAL A 18 19.40 12.72 -8.34
N GLU A 19 19.06 12.07 -9.46
CA GLU A 19 18.94 12.69 -10.79
C GLU A 19 17.51 13.15 -11.06
N TYR A 20 16.53 12.34 -10.64
CA TYR A 20 15.12 12.62 -10.83
C TYR A 20 14.29 12.08 -9.66
N ALA A 21 13.32 12.84 -9.19
CA ALA A 21 12.36 12.41 -8.18
C ALA A 21 10.92 12.73 -8.60
N GLN A 22 10.02 11.79 -8.35
CA GLN A 22 8.59 11.93 -8.62
C GLN A 22 7.78 11.22 -7.56
N VAL A 23 6.62 11.79 -7.23
CA VAL A 23 5.66 11.22 -6.27
C VAL A 23 4.29 11.08 -6.90
N PHE A 24 3.58 10.03 -6.50
CA PHE A 24 2.25 9.67 -6.96
C PHE A 24 1.35 9.47 -5.75
N ASN A 25 0.19 10.10 -5.76
CA ASN A 25 -0.81 9.95 -4.71
C ASN A 25 -1.95 9.07 -5.22
N GLY A 26 -2.52 8.25 -4.35
CA GLY A 26 -3.62 7.37 -4.69
C GLY A 26 -3.20 6.10 -5.44
N VAL A 27 -1.91 5.73 -5.41
CA VAL A 27 -1.36 4.55 -6.10
C VAL A 27 -0.82 3.55 -5.08
N PRO A 28 -1.19 2.26 -5.15
CA PRO A 28 -2.26 1.69 -6.00
C PRO A 28 -3.69 1.99 -5.49
N ASN A 29 -3.85 2.44 -4.24
CA ASN A 29 -5.15 2.78 -3.64
C ASN A 29 -5.22 4.25 -3.20
N SER A 30 -6.44 4.80 -3.07
CA SER A 30 -6.70 6.21 -2.73
C SER A 30 -6.06 6.70 -1.42
N ASN A 31 -5.80 5.79 -0.48
CA ASN A 31 -5.15 6.07 0.81
C ASN A 31 -3.62 5.82 0.81
N GLN A 32 -3.04 5.44 -0.33
CA GLN A 32 -1.61 5.16 -0.47
C GLN A 32 -0.91 6.21 -1.33
N ALA A 33 0.42 6.22 -1.25
CA ALA A 33 1.26 7.04 -2.10
C ALA A 33 2.55 6.30 -2.44
N PHE A 34 3.10 6.60 -3.61
CA PHE A 34 4.30 5.97 -4.14
C PHE A 34 5.30 7.05 -4.56
N GLY A 35 6.56 6.93 -4.13
CA GLY A 35 7.65 7.82 -4.51
C GLY A 35 8.71 7.06 -5.29
N LEU A 36 9.22 7.67 -6.35
CA LEU A 36 10.31 7.15 -7.17
C LEU A 36 11.45 8.17 -7.17
N ALA A 37 12.67 7.70 -6.92
CA ALA A 37 13.89 8.47 -7.11
C ALA A 37 14.87 7.69 -7.98
N THR A 38 15.23 8.27 -9.12
CA THR A 38 16.30 7.78 -10.00
C THR A 38 17.61 8.38 -9.52
N LEU A 39 18.58 7.53 -9.24
CA LEU A 39 19.92 7.95 -8.85
C LEU A 39 20.80 8.18 -10.08
N LYS A 40 21.76 9.09 -9.95
CA LYS A 40 22.83 9.30 -10.92
C LYS A 40 23.63 8.01 -11.16
N PRO A 41 24.33 7.90 -12.31
CA PRO A 41 25.24 6.80 -12.58
C PRO A 41 26.22 6.56 -11.42
N TRP A 42 26.59 5.30 -11.19
CA TRP A 42 27.51 4.89 -10.11
C TRP A 42 28.85 5.65 -10.13
N SER A 43 29.34 6.00 -11.32
CA SER A 43 30.57 6.78 -11.50
C SER A 43 30.46 8.24 -11.08
N GLU A 44 29.25 8.76 -10.86
CA GLU A 44 28.97 10.16 -10.55
C GLU A 44 28.49 10.37 -9.10
N ARG A 45 28.52 9.32 -8.29
CA ARG A 45 28.09 9.36 -6.89
C ARG A 45 29.13 8.73 -5.97
N GLU A 46 29.36 9.38 -4.83
CA GLU A 46 30.25 8.85 -3.79
C GLU A 46 29.52 7.85 -2.88
N ALA A 47 28.22 8.07 -2.63
CA ALA A 47 27.41 7.20 -1.78
C ALA A 47 26.82 6.02 -2.55
N SER A 48 26.87 4.84 -1.93
CA SER A 48 26.19 3.63 -2.39
C SER A 48 24.66 3.77 -2.27
N GLN A 49 23.92 2.94 -3.00
CA GLN A 49 22.46 2.99 -2.98
C GLN A 49 21.92 2.69 -1.57
N SER A 50 22.55 1.75 -0.85
CA SER A 50 22.20 1.40 0.53
C SER A 50 22.37 2.58 1.49
N GLU A 51 23.46 3.34 1.37
CA GLU A 51 23.70 4.53 2.19
C GLU A 51 22.67 5.62 1.92
N ILE A 52 22.33 5.84 0.65
CA ILE A 52 21.29 6.79 0.23
C ILE A 52 19.93 6.35 0.79
N THR A 53 19.53 5.09 0.62
CA THR A 53 18.26 4.56 1.14
C THR A 53 18.17 4.70 2.66
N LYS A 54 19.24 4.39 3.40
CA LYS A 54 19.27 4.55 4.86
C LYS A 54 19.13 6.01 5.28
N ARG A 55 19.84 6.93 4.60
CA ARG A 55 19.79 8.36 4.86
C ARG A 55 18.39 8.92 4.59
N VAL A 56 17.84 8.64 3.40
CA VAL A 56 16.48 9.05 3.01
C VAL A 56 15.44 8.46 3.94
N GLY A 57 15.55 7.18 4.29
CA GLY A 57 14.68 6.49 5.24
C GLY A 57 14.58 7.23 6.58
N GLY A 58 15.72 7.70 7.12
CA GLY A 58 15.73 8.52 8.33
C GLY A 58 15.07 9.89 8.16
N LEU A 59 15.24 10.53 7.00
CA LEU A 59 14.64 11.84 6.70
C LEU A 59 13.11 11.73 6.57
N VAL A 60 12.62 10.74 5.82
CA VAL A 60 11.17 10.58 5.59
C VAL A 60 10.44 10.08 6.83
N ALA A 61 11.10 9.38 7.74
CA ALA A 61 10.53 8.98 9.03
C ALA A 61 10.14 10.17 9.92
N SER A 62 10.72 11.36 9.68
CA SER A 62 10.38 12.58 10.40
C SER A 62 9.13 13.30 9.85
N VAL A 63 8.57 12.83 8.72
CA VAL A 63 7.42 13.46 8.07
C VAL A 63 6.12 13.02 8.77
N PRO A 64 5.36 13.94 9.38
CA PRO A 64 4.16 13.59 10.12
C PRO A 64 2.99 13.22 9.21
N GLY A 65 2.13 12.29 9.67
CA GLY A 65 0.86 11.96 9.03
C GLY A 65 0.92 10.90 7.92
N MET A 66 2.07 10.26 7.70
CA MET A 66 2.22 9.12 6.79
C MET A 66 3.34 8.20 7.27
N SER A 67 3.14 6.88 7.17
CA SER A 67 4.21 5.90 7.35
C SER A 67 4.90 5.71 6.01
N ILE A 68 6.15 6.16 5.88
CA ILE A 68 6.91 6.14 4.63
C ILE A 68 8.14 5.25 4.80
N THR A 69 8.32 4.33 3.87
CA THR A 69 9.46 3.41 3.85
C THR A 69 10.23 3.57 2.54
N ALA A 70 11.54 3.76 2.64
CA ALA A 70 12.43 3.78 1.48
C ALA A 70 12.99 2.37 1.24
N PHE A 71 12.91 1.88 0.00
CA PHE A 71 13.51 0.62 -0.42
C PHE A 71 14.24 0.80 -1.76
N GLN A 72 15.26 -0.02 -1.97
CA GLN A 72 16.00 -0.06 -3.24
C GLN A 72 15.45 -1.17 -4.12
N MET A 73 15.27 -0.88 -5.42
CA MET A 73 15.00 -1.94 -6.39
C MET A 73 16.27 -2.77 -6.62
N PRO A 74 16.17 -4.09 -6.86
CA PRO A 74 17.31 -4.93 -7.16
C PRO A 74 18.10 -4.42 -8.37
N GLU A 75 19.43 -4.52 -8.31
CA GLU A 75 20.34 -4.03 -9.37
C GLU A 75 20.22 -4.81 -10.70
N LEU A 76 19.61 -6.00 -10.66
CA LEU A 76 19.40 -6.87 -11.82
C LEU A 76 17.93 -6.80 -12.29
N PRO A 77 17.67 -6.38 -13.54
CA PRO A 77 16.33 -6.43 -14.13
C PRO A 77 15.96 -7.90 -14.38
N GLY A 78 15.34 -8.55 -13.39
CA GLY A 78 15.00 -9.97 -13.47
C GLY A 78 14.34 -10.56 -12.22
N ALA A 79 14.53 -9.95 -11.05
CA ALA A 79 13.67 -10.24 -9.90
C ALA A 79 12.40 -9.41 -10.05
N GLY A 80 11.29 -10.06 -10.40
CA GLY A 80 10.02 -9.42 -10.69
C GLY A 80 9.57 -8.42 -9.62
N SER A 81 8.78 -7.44 -10.06
CA SER A 81 8.09 -6.50 -9.17
C SER A 81 7.38 -7.26 -8.03
N GLY A 82 7.68 -6.88 -6.79
CA GLY A 82 7.17 -7.49 -5.57
C GLY A 82 8.29 -7.81 -4.57
N LEU A 83 7.91 -8.11 -3.32
CA LEU A 83 8.85 -8.71 -2.37
C LEU A 83 9.26 -10.10 -2.91
N PRO A 84 10.53 -10.52 -2.75
CA PRO A 84 11.07 -11.75 -3.35
C PRO A 84 10.37 -13.02 -2.86
N ILE A 85 9.61 -12.95 -1.75
CA ILE A 85 8.86 -14.05 -1.15
C ILE A 85 7.50 -13.52 -0.72
N GLN A 86 6.43 -14.25 -1.04
CA GLN A 86 5.05 -13.98 -0.63
C GLN A 86 4.42 -15.26 -0.12
N PHE A 87 3.60 -15.15 0.92
CA PHE A 87 2.87 -16.27 1.51
C PHE A 87 1.37 -15.98 1.50
N VAL A 88 0.56 -16.98 1.13
CA VAL A 88 -0.89 -16.89 1.19
C VAL A 88 -1.38 -17.77 2.34
N ILE A 89 -1.96 -17.16 3.37
CA ILE A 89 -2.54 -17.85 4.52
C ILE A 89 -4.06 -17.94 4.28
N THR A 90 -4.61 -19.16 4.28
CA THR A 90 -6.04 -19.38 4.15
C THR A 90 -6.57 -20.21 5.31
N THR A 91 -7.82 -19.99 5.68
CA THR A 91 -8.49 -20.76 6.72
C THR A 91 -9.98 -20.91 6.41
N PRO A 92 -10.60 -22.05 6.75
CA PRO A 92 -12.06 -22.18 6.73
C PRO A 92 -12.73 -21.51 7.94
N ASN A 93 -11.95 -21.03 8.92
CA ASN A 93 -12.46 -20.40 10.14
C ASN A 93 -12.81 -18.92 9.92
N SER A 94 -13.24 -18.26 10.99
CA SER A 94 -13.61 -16.84 10.95
C SER A 94 -12.42 -15.94 10.59
N PHE A 95 -12.73 -14.75 10.08
CA PHE A 95 -11.73 -13.77 9.67
C PHE A 95 -10.85 -13.28 10.83
N GLU A 96 -11.39 -13.21 12.04
CA GLU A 96 -10.66 -12.89 13.27
C GLU A 96 -9.56 -13.92 13.57
N SER A 97 -9.85 -15.21 13.30
CA SER A 97 -8.87 -16.28 13.47
C SER A 97 -7.74 -16.17 12.44
N LEU A 98 -8.09 -15.83 11.19
CA LEU A 98 -7.10 -15.55 10.15
C LEU A 98 -6.21 -14.35 10.51
N PHE A 99 -6.82 -13.27 10.99
CA PHE A 99 -6.11 -12.06 11.40
C PHE A 99 -5.12 -12.32 12.53
N THR A 100 -5.53 -13.08 13.54
CA THR A 100 -4.67 -13.43 14.68
C THR A 100 -3.44 -14.21 14.19
N ILE A 101 -3.65 -15.28 13.43
CA ILE A 101 -2.56 -16.12 12.92
C ILE A 101 -1.63 -15.34 11.98
N ALA A 102 -2.19 -14.53 11.08
CA ALA A 102 -1.40 -13.74 10.14
C ALA A 102 -0.56 -12.67 10.85
N SER A 103 -1.08 -12.08 11.94
CA SER A 103 -0.35 -11.12 12.78
C SER A 103 0.80 -11.77 13.56
N ASP A 104 0.59 -12.97 14.08
CA ASP A 104 1.63 -13.75 14.76
C ASP A 104 2.77 -14.09 13.79
N VAL A 105 2.44 -14.57 12.60
CA VAL A 105 3.42 -14.85 11.54
C VAL A 105 4.19 -13.59 11.16
N LEU A 106 3.52 -12.44 10.99
CA LEU A 106 4.20 -11.18 10.68
C LEU A 106 5.19 -10.80 11.80
N THR A 107 4.82 -11.00 13.06
CA THR A 107 5.65 -10.69 14.23
C THR A 107 6.94 -11.52 14.24
N ASP A 108 6.82 -12.82 13.98
CA ASP A 108 7.97 -13.73 13.91
C ASP A 108 8.90 -13.38 12.74
N VAL A 109 8.33 -13.07 11.58
CA VAL A 109 9.08 -12.69 10.38
C VAL A 109 9.80 -11.35 10.59
N ALA A 110 9.13 -10.35 11.18
CA ALA A 110 9.73 -9.06 11.48
C ALA A 110 10.86 -9.13 12.53
N SER A 111 10.82 -10.13 13.41
CA SER A 111 11.85 -10.37 14.42
C SER A 111 13.10 -11.09 13.87
N SER A 112 13.00 -11.65 12.66
CA SER A 112 14.08 -12.42 12.04
C SER A 112 15.02 -11.52 11.22
N PRO A 113 16.35 -11.63 11.40
CA PRO A 113 17.32 -10.85 10.63
C PRO A 113 17.38 -11.23 9.15
N MET A 114 16.65 -12.28 8.72
CA MET A 114 16.57 -12.71 7.33
C MET A 114 15.55 -11.91 6.50
N PHE A 115 14.65 -11.17 7.16
CA PHE A 115 13.61 -10.40 6.48
C PHE A 115 13.82 -8.92 6.74
N VAL A 116 14.20 -8.20 5.68
CA VAL A 116 14.43 -6.74 5.74
C VAL A 116 13.12 -5.97 5.74
N TYR A 117 12.06 -6.54 5.15
CA TYR A 117 10.73 -5.96 5.07
C TYR A 117 9.68 -7.07 5.11
N SER A 118 8.61 -6.83 5.85
CA SER A 118 7.47 -7.75 5.97
C SER A 118 6.22 -6.92 6.12
N ASP A 119 5.20 -7.26 5.36
CA ASP A 119 3.95 -6.52 5.30
C ASP A 119 2.80 -7.52 5.27
N LEU A 120 1.66 -7.10 5.80
CA LEU A 120 0.43 -7.89 5.84
C LEU A 120 -0.64 -7.12 5.06
N ASP A 121 -1.08 -7.69 3.94
CA ASP A 121 -2.11 -7.12 3.08
C ASP A 121 -3.55 -7.31 3.62
N LEU A 122 -3.68 -7.88 4.82
CA LEU A 122 -4.95 -8.15 5.48
C LEU A 122 -5.51 -6.88 6.13
N ASN A 123 -6.48 -6.26 5.45
CA ASN A 123 -7.11 -5.03 5.93
C ASN A 123 -8.35 -5.30 6.81
N TYR A 124 -8.11 -5.54 8.11
CA TYR A 124 -9.17 -5.87 9.09
C TYR A 124 -10.20 -4.76 9.29
N ASP A 125 -9.77 -3.50 9.22
CA ASP A 125 -10.63 -2.34 9.48
C ASP A 125 -11.33 -1.80 8.21
N SER A 126 -11.38 -2.57 7.12
CA SER A 126 -12.17 -2.17 5.96
C SER A 126 -13.67 -2.25 6.30
N ALA A 127 -14.30 -1.09 6.50
CA ALA A 127 -15.73 -1.00 6.76
C ALA A 127 -16.52 -1.55 5.57
N THR A 128 -17.03 -2.78 5.70
CA THR A 128 -17.88 -3.41 4.69
C THR A 128 -19.34 -3.27 5.09
N MET A 129 -20.14 -2.65 4.21
CA MET A 129 -21.58 -2.52 4.42
C MET A 129 -22.29 -3.75 3.84
N LYS A 130 -22.95 -4.54 4.70
CA LYS A 130 -23.74 -5.72 4.27
C LYS A 130 -25.23 -5.35 4.20
N ILE A 131 -25.77 -5.23 2.99
CA ILE A 131 -27.18 -4.95 2.75
C ILE A 131 -27.93 -6.27 2.51
N LYS A 132 -28.89 -6.60 3.38
CA LYS A 132 -29.75 -7.78 3.21
C LYS A 132 -31.10 -7.34 2.64
N ILE A 133 -31.42 -7.80 1.43
CA ILE A 133 -32.67 -7.49 0.74
C ILE A 133 -33.67 -8.62 0.94
N ASP A 134 -34.87 -8.27 1.37
CA ASP A 134 -36.03 -9.17 1.37
C ASP A 134 -36.63 -9.23 -0.05
N LYS A 135 -36.36 -10.33 -0.75
CA LYS A 135 -36.76 -10.50 -2.15
C LYS A 135 -38.28 -10.65 -2.31
N ASP A 136 -38.92 -11.33 -1.36
CA ASP A 136 -40.36 -11.61 -1.41
C ASP A 136 -41.14 -10.31 -1.21
N LYS A 137 -40.68 -9.48 -0.27
CA LYS A 137 -41.26 -8.16 -0.02
C LYS A 137 -41.01 -7.20 -1.19
N ALA A 138 -39.80 -7.18 -1.76
CA ALA A 138 -39.51 -6.36 -2.93
C ALA A 138 -40.41 -6.72 -4.13
N GLY A 139 -40.57 -8.03 -4.40
CA GLY A 139 -41.46 -8.52 -5.44
C GLY A 139 -42.93 -8.16 -5.19
N ALA A 140 -43.40 -8.19 -3.94
CA ALA A 140 -44.76 -7.79 -3.58
C ALA A 140 -45.05 -6.29 -3.84
N TYR A 141 -44.03 -5.44 -3.81
CA TYR A 141 -44.13 -4.02 -4.17
C TYR A 141 -43.79 -3.72 -5.64
N GLY A 142 -43.56 -4.75 -6.46
CA GLY A 142 -43.21 -4.58 -7.87
C GLY A 142 -41.78 -4.05 -8.10
N VAL A 143 -40.92 -4.08 -7.09
CA VAL A 143 -39.53 -3.61 -7.18
C VAL A 143 -38.65 -4.78 -7.60
N THR A 144 -37.94 -4.63 -8.72
CA THR A 144 -37.04 -5.69 -9.19
C THR A 144 -35.69 -5.63 -8.48
N MET A 145 -34.97 -6.75 -8.42
CA MET A 145 -33.58 -6.75 -7.92
C MET A 145 -32.66 -5.88 -8.77
N GLN A 146 -32.99 -5.68 -10.05
CA GLN A 146 -32.27 -4.79 -10.95
C GLN A 146 -32.44 -3.32 -10.54
N ASP A 147 -33.66 -2.88 -10.21
CA ASP A 147 -33.93 -1.52 -9.76
C ASP A 147 -33.17 -1.19 -8.46
N ILE A 148 -33.12 -2.17 -7.54
CA ILE A 148 -32.37 -2.04 -6.28
C ILE A 148 -30.87 -1.97 -6.56
N GLY A 149 -30.36 -2.82 -7.45
CA GLY A 149 -28.95 -2.83 -7.83
C GLY A 149 -28.50 -1.52 -8.46
N ILE A 150 -29.29 -0.97 -9.39
CA ILE A 150 -29.02 0.33 -10.03
C ILE A 150 -29.04 1.44 -8.98
N THR A 151 -30.07 1.49 -8.14
CA THR A 151 -30.21 2.53 -7.11
C THR A 151 -29.05 2.53 -6.12
N LEU A 152 -28.67 1.34 -5.60
CA LEU A 152 -27.52 1.21 -4.71
C LEU A 152 -26.21 1.59 -5.41
N SER A 153 -26.03 1.18 -6.66
CA SER A 153 -24.85 1.55 -7.45
C SER A 153 -24.76 3.07 -7.61
N THR A 154 -25.86 3.74 -7.97
CA THR A 154 -25.91 5.21 -8.10
C THR A 154 -25.62 5.92 -6.77
N MET A 155 -26.12 5.40 -5.64
CA MET A 155 -25.84 5.97 -4.32
C MET A 155 -24.39 5.75 -3.86
N MET A 156 -23.77 4.63 -4.23
CA MET A 156 -22.40 4.27 -3.83
C MET A 156 -21.34 4.84 -4.77
N ALA A 157 -21.69 5.17 -6.02
CA ALA A 157 -20.79 5.73 -7.03
C ALA A 157 -20.59 7.25 -6.91
N ASP A 158 -21.17 7.90 -5.90
CA ASP A 158 -21.11 9.36 -5.69
C ASP A 158 -21.60 10.17 -6.92
N GLY A 159 -22.55 9.62 -7.68
CA GLY A 159 -23.26 10.34 -8.74
C GLY A 159 -22.49 10.63 -10.04
N TYR A 160 -21.53 9.78 -10.43
CA TYR A 160 -20.89 9.82 -11.75
C TYR A 160 -21.12 8.55 -12.58
#